data_AF-A0AA90TTI7-F1
#
_entry.id   AF-A0AA90TTI7-F1
#
_cell.length_a   1.000
_cell.length_b   1.000
_cell.length_c   1.000
_cell.angle_alpha   90.00
_cell.angle_beta   90.00
_cell.angle_gamma   90.00
#
_symmetry.space_group_name_H-M   'P 1'
#
loop_
_entity.id
_entity.type
_entity.pdbx_description
1 polymer ?
#
loop_
_entity_poly.entity_id
_entity_poly.type
_entity_poly.pdbx_seq_one_letter_code
_entity_poly.pdbx_strand_id
1 'polypeptide(L)'
;MERPNPGGRAAVFVPKVSAEDAVKDMLKNGSGMVGFGNSDGSVTVYFENNRFNDSSLHKWENKVWKSYGRMVELSPTVNKLVCDASNLTQVGFVQGPEIEVRDMPLLLEWLERTNAADSAPEGPLIHS
;
A
#
# COMPACT_ATOMS: atom_id res chain seq x y z
N MET A 1 -1.09 -7.01 -14.74
CA MET A 1 0.33 -6.86 -14.36
C MET A 1 0.64 -8.03 -13.46
N GLU A 2 1.56 -8.92 -13.82
CA GLU A 2 1.86 -10.07 -12.96
C GLU A 2 2.57 -9.66 -11.66
N ARG A 3 2.56 -10.55 -10.66
CA ARG A 3 3.28 -10.34 -9.40
C ARG A 3 4.76 -10.04 -9.69
N PRO A 4 5.34 -8.97 -9.13
CA PRO A 4 6.74 -8.70 -9.32
C PRO A 4 7.64 -9.69 -8.55
N ASN A 5 8.79 -10.00 -9.15
CA ASN A 5 9.93 -10.58 -8.45
C ASN A 5 10.67 -9.51 -7.63
N PRO A 6 11.61 -9.88 -6.74
CA PRO A 6 12.43 -8.90 -6.02
C PRO A 6 13.07 -7.86 -6.96
N GLY A 7 12.93 -6.58 -6.62
CA GLY A 7 13.36 -5.43 -7.46
C GLY A 7 12.38 -5.05 -8.58
N GLY A 8 11.34 -5.87 -8.83
CA GLY A 8 10.29 -5.60 -9.80
C GLY A 8 9.31 -4.53 -9.34
N ARG A 9 8.62 -3.92 -10.31
CA ARG A 9 7.69 -2.82 -10.06
C ARG A 9 6.38 -3.29 -9.44
N ALA A 10 5.89 -2.58 -8.43
CA ALA A 10 4.57 -2.77 -7.84
C ALA A 10 3.78 -1.47 -7.82
N ALA A 11 2.47 -1.53 -7.91
CA ALA A 11 1.61 -0.36 -7.71
C ALA A 11 1.44 -0.08 -6.23
N VAL A 12 1.38 1.21 -5.85
CA VAL A 12 1.03 1.69 -4.50
C VAL A 12 -0.39 2.23 -4.55
N PHE A 13 -1.23 1.83 -3.59
CA PHE A 13 -2.65 2.12 -3.59
C PHE A 13 -3.11 2.87 -2.34
N VAL A 14 -4.27 3.53 -2.46
CA VAL A 14 -5.14 3.92 -1.34
C VAL A 14 -6.58 3.47 -1.59
N PRO A 15 -7.39 3.19 -0.56
CA PRO A 15 -8.81 2.89 -0.74
C PRO A 15 -9.56 4.13 -1.20
N LYS A 16 -10.49 3.95 -2.16
CA LYS A 16 -11.43 5.00 -2.51
C LYS A 16 -12.37 5.30 -1.36
N VAL A 17 -12.86 6.53 -1.29
CA VAL A 17 -13.94 6.91 -0.37
C VAL A 17 -15.18 6.03 -0.58
N SER A 18 -15.46 5.66 -1.83
CA SER A 18 -16.56 4.79 -2.24
C SER A 18 -16.25 3.29 -2.17
N ALA A 19 -15.09 2.88 -1.64
CA ALA A 19 -14.75 1.47 -1.50
C ALA A 19 -15.77 0.75 -0.61
N GLU A 20 -15.93 -0.54 -0.82
CA GLU A 20 -16.71 -1.42 0.03
C GLU A 20 -16.20 -1.37 1.48
N ASP A 21 -17.11 -1.43 2.45
CA ASP A 21 -16.75 -1.27 3.86
C ASP A 21 -15.81 -2.38 4.34
N ALA A 22 -15.98 -3.60 3.85
CA ALA A 22 -15.06 -4.71 4.14
C ALA A 22 -13.61 -4.42 3.69
N VAL A 23 -13.43 -3.73 2.56
CA VAL A 23 -12.10 -3.32 2.09
C VAL A 23 -11.54 -2.22 2.98
N LYS A 24 -12.35 -1.22 3.35
CA LYS A 24 -11.94 -0.13 4.25
C LYS A 24 -11.53 -0.64 5.63
N ASP A 25 -12.28 -1.59 6.18
CA ASP A 25 -12.03 -2.17 7.50
C ASP A 25 -10.69 -2.91 7.58
N MET A 26 -10.29 -3.54 6.47
CA MET A 26 -8.97 -4.17 6.34
C MET A 26 -7.86 -3.12 6.15
N LEU A 27 -8.09 -2.11 5.30
CA LEU A 27 -7.10 -1.12 4.85
C LEU A 27 -7.17 0.21 5.62
N LYS A 28 -7.03 0.13 6.95
CA LYS A 28 -7.12 1.27 7.89
C LYS A 28 -5.77 1.75 8.42
N ASN A 29 -5.77 2.74 9.30
CA ASN A 29 -4.59 3.23 10.06
C ASN A 29 -3.39 3.63 9.20
N GLY A 30 -3.63 4.29 8.07
CA GLY A 30 -2.54 4.63 7.15
C GLY A 30 -1.74 3.41 6.68
N SER A 31 -2.42 2.32 6.32
CA SER A 31 -1.79 1.09 5.82
C SER A 31 -0.81 1.32 4.66
N GLY A 32 0.40 0.80 4.73
CA GLY A 32 1.20 0.67 3.51
C GLY A 32 0.54 -0.37 2.60
N MET A 33 0.26 -0.05 1.33
CA MET A 33 -0.45 -0.94 0.40
C MET A 33 0.29 -1.02 -0.92
N VAL A 34 0.63 -2.24 -1.33
CA VAL A 34 1.24 -2.52 -2.64
C VAL A 34 0.56 -3.69 -3.30
N GLY A 35 0.53 -3.70 -4.63
CA GLY A 35 -0.14 -4.79 -5.34
C GLY A 35 0.09 -4.81 -6.83
N PHE A 36 -0.60 -5.74 -7.47
CA PHE A 36 -0.58 -5.99 -8.91
C PHE A 36 -1.96 -6.46 -9.38
N GLY A 37 -2.28 -6.18 -10.65
CA GLY A 37 -3.58 -6.52 -11.25
C GLY A 37 -3.59 -7.91 -11.88
N ASN A 38 -4.61 -8.70 -11.53
CA ASN A 38 -4.83 -10.05 -12.04
C ASN A 38 -5.49 -10.02 -13.44
N SER A 39 -5.49 -11.17 -14.13
CA SER A 39 -6.06 -11.29 -15.50
C SER A 39 -7.58 -11.17 -15.55
N ASP A 40 -8.27 -11.37 -14.42
CA ASP A 40 -9.71 -11.27 -14.27
C ASP A 40 -10.20 -9.84 -13.93
N GLY A 41 -9.28 -8.86 -13.87
CA GLY A 41 -9.59 -7.47 -13.52
C GLY A 41 -9.57 -7.17 -12.02
N SER A 42 -9.41 -8.18 -11.17
CA SER A 42 -9.17 -7.96 -9.74
C SER A 42 -7.74 -7.50 -9.46
N VAL A 43 -7.49 -7.03 -8.25
CA VAL A 43 -6.15 -6.66 -7.76
C VAL A 43 -5.80 -7.49 -6.53
N THR A 44 -4.57 -7.97 -6.51
CA THR A 44 -3.96 -8.58 -5.33
C THR A 44 -3.15 -7.53 -4.59
N VAL A 45 -3.50 -7.26 -3.33
CA VAL A 45 -2.86 -6.25 -2.47
C VAL A 45 -2.24 -6.90 -1.24
N TYR A 46 -0.99 -6.58 -0.97
CA TYR A 46 -0.31 -6.82 0.28
C TYR A 46 -0.31 -5.52 1.09
N PHE A 47 -0.53 -5.62 2.39
CA PHE A 47 -0.61 -4.44 3.24
C PHE A 47 0.04 -4.60 4.62
N GLU A 48 0.24 -3.47 5.31
CA GLU A 48 0.70 -3.41 6.69
C GLU A 48 0.06 -2.20 7.37
N ASN A 49 -0.71 -2.46 8.43
CA ASN A 49 -1.45 -1.44 9.19
C ASN A 49 -0.84 -1.18 10.58
N ASN A 50 0.31 -1.78 10.88
CA ASN A 50 0.98 -1.74 12.16
C ASN A 50 0.09 -2.16 13.34
N ARG A 51 -0.70 -3.23 13.15
CA ARG A 51 -1.65 -3.74 14.17
C ARG A 51 -1.01 -3.98 15.55
N PHE A 52 0.26 -4.36 15.58
CA PHE A 52 0.99 -4.69 16.81
C PHE A 52 1.78 -3.49 17.39
N ASN A 53 1.64 -2.30 16.81
CA ASN A 53 2.31 -1.08 17.27
C ASN A 53 3.84 -1.24 17.34
N ASP A 54 4.43 -1.83 16.30
CA ASP A 54 5.87 -1.93 16.12
C ASP A 54 6.43 -0.53 15.83
N SER A 55 7.39 -0.12 16.65
CA SER A 55 8.04 1.20 16.55
C SER A 55 8.68 1.46 15.19
N SER A 56 9.11 0.41 14.48
CA SER A 56 9.71 0.53 13.14
C SER A 56 8.69 0.84 12.04
N LEU A 57 7.38 0.77 12.32
CA LEU A 57 6.30 0.85 11.33
C LEU A 57 5.36 2.04 11.55
N HIS A 58 5.79 3.07 12.28
CA HIS A 58 5.01 4.29 12.41
C HIS A 58 4.97 5.10 11.13
N LYS A 59 6.08 5.15 10.37
CA LYS A 59 6.16 5.81 9.07
C LYS A 59 5.42 5.02 7.99
N TRP A 60 4.74 5.72 7.10
CA TRP A 60 3.94 5.11 6.03
C TRP A 60 4.83 4.33 5.05
N GLU A 61 5.97 4.91 4.67
CA GLU A 61 6.96 4.30 3.79
C GLU A 61 7.49 2.97 4.34
N ASN A 62 7.70 2.86 5.66
CA ASN A 62 8.15 1.61 6.28
C ASN A 62 7.09 0.50 6.19
N LYS A 63 5.80 0.87 6.29
CA LYS A 63 4.68 -0.05 6.07
C LYS A 63 4.64 -0.50 4.62
N VAL A 64 4.82 0.41 3.66
CA VAL A 64 4.89 0.10 2.21
C VAL A 64 6.02 -0.88 1.92
N TRP A 65 7.23 -0.63 2.44
CA TRP A 65 8.38 -1.52 2.26
C TRP A 65 8.14 -2.91 2.84
N LYS A 66 7.54 -3.00 4.03
CA LYS A 66 7.20 -4.29 4.64
C LYS A 66 6.19 -5.07 3.80
N SER A 67 5.19 -4.40 3.25
CA SER A 67 4.21 -5.03 2.35
C SER A 67 4.85 -5.49 1.04
N TYR A 68 5.76 -4.67 0.48
CA TYR A 68 6.49 -5.00 -0.75
C TYR A 68 7.39 -6.22 -0.57
N GLY A 69 8.19 -6.27 0.50
CA GLY A 69 9.04 -7.42 0.83
C GLY A 69 8.24 -8.72 0.88
N ARG A 70 7.12 -8.74 1.63
CA ARG A 70 6.23 -9.92 1.71
C ARG A 70 5.72 -10.38 0.34
N MET A 71 5.38 -9.44 -0.53
CA MET A 71 4.85 -9.72 -1.86
C MET A 71 5.88 -10.32 -2.80
N VAL A 72 7.09 -9.74 -2.85
CA VAL A 72 8.13 -10.19 -3.78
C VAL A 72 8.81 -11.47 -3.30
N GLU A 73 8.93 -11.68 -1.98
CA GLU A 73 9.52 -12.86 -1.35
C GLU A 73 8.56 -14.04 -1.17
N LEU A 74 7.28 -13.87 -1.51
CA LEU A 74 6.23 -14.89 -1.27
C LEU A 74 6.11 -15.29 0.20
N SER A 75 6.35 -14.34 1.12
CA SER A 75 6.25 -14.64 2.55
C SER A 75 4.81 -15.04 2.91
N PRO A 76 4.60 -16.10 3.70
CA PRO A 76 3.28 -16.45 4.19
C PRO A 76 2.73 -15.30 5.05
N THR A 77 1.60 -14.71 4.65
CA THR A 77 0.99 -13.58 5.36
C THR A 77 -0.53 -13.57 5.24
N VAL A 78 -1.18 -13.13 6.31
CA VAL A 78 -2.63 -12.84 6.34
C VAL A 78 -2.94 -11.41 5.94
N ASN A 79 -1.94 -10.53 5.86
CA ASN A 79 -2.12 -9.15 5.42
C ASN A 79 -2.07 -9.06 3.89
N LYS A 80 -3.00 -9.80 3.26
CA LYS A 80 -3.19 -9.89 1.83
C LYS A 80 -4.69 -9.87 1.54
N LEU A 81 -5.09 -9.15 0.50
CA LEU A 81 -6.46 -9.02 0.03
C LEU A 81 -6.50 -9.21 -1.49
N VAL A 82 -7.55 -9.85 -1.99
CA VAL A 82 -7.94 -9.78 -3.41
C VAL A 82 -9.28 -9.07 -3.46
N CYS A 83 -9.38 -8.00 -4.26
CA CYS A 83 -10.61 -7.22 -4.39
C CYS A 83 -10.75 -6.66 -5.81
N ASP A 84 -11.94 -6.16 -6.13
CA ASP A 84 -12.18 -5.46 -7.40
C ASP A 84 -11.35 -4.17 -7.47
N ALA A 85 -10.71 -3.90 -8.61
CA ALA A 85 -9.84 -2.74 -8.80
C ALA A 85 -10.58 -1.41 -8.56
N SER A 86 -11.90 -1.37 -8.74
CA SER A 86 -12.73 -0.19 -8.48
C SER A 86 -12.69 0.29 -7.03
N ASN A 87 -12.33 -0.57 -6.07
CA ASN A 87 -12.18 -0.21 -4.67
C ASN A 87 -10.93 0.64 -4.36
N LEU A 88 -9.94 0.67 -5.25
CA LEU A 88 -8.64 1.29 -4.99
C LEU A 88 -8.32 2.37 -6.02
N THR A 89 -7.58 3.39 -5.58
CA THR A 89 -6.91 4.32 -6.48
C THR A 89 -5.42 4.10 -6.36
N GLN A 90 -4.75 4.00 -7.50
CA GLN A 90 -3.30 3.96 -7.54
C GLN A 90 -2.73 5.36 -7.33
N VAL A 91 -1.84 5.51 -6.36
CA VAL A 91 -1.18 6.79 -6.04
C VAL A 91 0.29 6.81 -6.41
N GLY A 92 0.88 5.66 -6.78
CA GLY A 92 2.30 5.58 -7.02
C GLY A 92 2.80 4.18 -7.36
N PHE A 93 4.10 3.99 -7.24
CA PHE A 93 4.78 2.72 -7.49
C PHE A 93 5.95 2.51 -6.53
N VAL A 94 6.23 1.24 -6.24
CA VAL A 94 7.57 0.81 -5.82
C VAL A 94 8.34 0.40 -7.06
N GLN A 95 9.57 0.88 -7.23
CA GLN A 95 10.46 0.50 -8.32
C GLN A 95 11.91 0.49 -7.85
N GLY A 96 12.53 -0.69 -7.83
CA GLY A 96 13.88 -0.84 -7.29
C GLY A 96 13.95 -0.40 -5.82
N PRO A 97 14.89 0.49 -5.43
CA PRO A 97 15.02 0.98 -4.06
C PRO A 97 14.15 2.22 -3.76
N GLU A 98 13.14 2.51 -4.59
CA GLU A 98 12.37 3.76 -4.50
C GLU A 98 10.86 3.50 -4.39
N ILE A 99 10.21 4.34 -3.59
CA ILE A 99 8.76 4.59 -3.67
C ILE A 99 8.58 5.94 -4.38
N GLU A 100 7.86 5.93 -5.51
CA GLU A 100 7.44 7.13 -6.24
C GLU A 100 5.94 7.34 -6.01
N VAL A 101 5.57 8.36 -5.24
CA VAL A 101 4.18 8.81 -5.05
C VAL A 101 3.85 9.89 -6.07
N ARG A 102 2.97 9.56 -7.01
CA ARG A 102 2.54 10.44 -8.11
C ARG A 102 1.35 11.31 -7.74
N ASP A 103 0.55 10.89 -6.77
CA ASP A 103 -0.59 11.63 -6.25
C ASP A 103 -0.44 11.83 -4.73
N MET A 104 0.49 12.71 -4.35
CA MET A 104 0.71 13.09 -2.95
C MET A 104 -0.53 13.70 -2.29
N PRO A 105 -1.30 14.60 -2.94
CA PRO A 105 -2.53 15.13 -2.35
C PRO A 105 -3.51 14.02 -1.93
N LEU A 106 -3.74 13.03 -2.79
CA LEU A 106 -4.65 11.92 -2.47
C LEU A 106 -4.10 11.01 -1.36
N LEU A 107 -2.79 10.78 -1.32
CA LEU A 107 -2.15 10.06 -0.22
C LEU A 107 -2.37 10.79 1.12
N LEU A 108 -2.10 12.09 1.16
CA LEU A 108 -2.23 12.91 2.37
C LEU A 108 -3.68 12.96 2.85
N GLU A 109 -4.65 13.17 1.95
CA GLU A 109 -6.08 13.16 2.29
C GLU A 109 -6.49 11.83 2.96
N TRP A 110 -6.03 10.70 2.42
CA TRP A 110 -6.34 9.39 3.01
C TRP A 110 -5.65 9.18 4.36
N LEU A 111 -4.40 9.61 4.52
CA LEU A 111 -3.70 9.56 5.82
C LEU A 111 -4.41 10.41 6.88
N GLU A 112 -4.86 11.61 6.53
CA GLU A 112 -5.64 12.48 7.42
C GLU A 112 -6.96 11.81 7.82
N ARG A 113 -7.72 11.31 6.85
CA ARG A 113 -9.00 10.60 7.09
C ARG A 113 -8.86 9.38 7.99
N THR A 114 -7.68 8.75 8.03
CA THR A 114 -7.38 7.57 8.85
C THR A 114 -6.58 7.89 10.11
N ASN A 115 -6.47 9.18 10.47
CA ASN A 115 -5.74 9.67 11.65
C ASN A 115 -4.28 9.18 11.70
N ALA A 116 -3.61 9.23 10.54
CA ALA A 116 -2.23 8.79 10.33
C ALA A 116 -1.40 9.85 9.59
N ALA A 117 -1.79 11.13 9.66
CA ALA A 117 -1.10 12.22 8.98
C ALA A 117 0.36 12.40 9.43
N ASP A 118 0.66 12.06 10.69
CA ASP A 118 2.01 12.04 11.28
C ASP A 118 2.94 10.99 10.64
N SER A 119 2.35 9.97 10.00
CA SER A 119 3.09 8.93 9.28
C SER A 119 3.47 9.30 7.85
N ALA A 120 3.01 10.46 7.34
CA ALA A 120 3.23 10.86 5.96
C ALA A 120 4.73 10.95 5.61
N PRO A 121 5.09 10.59 4.36
CA PRO A 121 6.45 10.80 3.86
C PRO A 121 6.71 12.29 3.66
N GLU A 122 7.98 12.68 3.76
CA GLU A 122 8.41 14.08 3.60
C GLU A 122 8.24 14.60 2.16
N GLY A 123 8.22 13.71 1.17
CA GLY A 123 8.12 14.06 -0.23
C GLY A 123 7.65 12.90 -1.12
N PRO A 124 7.46 13.15 -2.42
CA PRO A 124 6.93 12.17 -3.37
C PRO A 124 7.93 11.07 -3.74
N LEU A 125 9.23 11.27 -3.51
CA LEU A 125 10.27 10.28 -3.78
C LEU A 125 10.90 9.85 -2.46
N ILE A 126 10.81 8.56 -2.15
CA ILE A 126 11.34 7.99 -0.91
C ILE A 126 12.32 6.89 -1.28
N HIS A 127 13.53 6.97 -0.72
CA HIS A 127 14.58 5.97 -0.89
C HIS A 127 14.59 5.03 0.33
N SER A 128 14.75 3.72 0.09
CA SER A 128 14.87 2.70 1.13
C SER A 128 16.18 2.79 1.92
#